data_AF-A0A084VL99-F1
#
_entry.id   AF-A0A084VL99-F1
#
_cell.length_a   1.000
_cell.length_b   1.000
_cell.length_c   1.000
_cell.angle_alpha   90.00
_cell.angle_beta   90.00
_cell.angle_gamma   90.00
#
_symmetry.space_group_name_H-M   'P 1'
#
loop_
_entity.id
_entity.type
_entity.pdbx_description
1 polymer ?
#
loop_
_entity_poly.entity_id
_entity_poly.type
_entity_poly.pdbx_seq_one_letter_code
_entity_poly.pdbx_strand_id
1 'polypeptide(L)'
;MSNLDGSERQILIEVPQTGFIDDMKVFMATGELCYADGPRKKIQCIDTRSKRIRSIINSPNITFPLLSVGDEQLFWMQRGSNTIESSDQYSVRQKPIYYNMSWVYNLEAVTNVCPMFHSECAINNGGCQKDTICLLSPRDPSGKTCKQVSTYRYD
;
A
#
# COMPACT_ATOMS: atom_id res chain seq x y z
N MET A 1 -3.45 -10.81 0.49
CA MET A 1 -2.19 -10.63 -0.25
C MET A 1 -2.03 -11.75 -1.25
N SER A 2 -1.34 -11.50 -2.35
CA SER A 2 -0.93 -12.50 -3.33
C SER A 2 0.47 -12.13 -3.83
N ASN A 3 1.14 -13.05 -4.49
CA ASN A 3 2.32 -12.74 -5.27
C ASN A 3 1.92 -11.86 -6.48
N LEU A 4 2.91 -11.20 -7.12
CA LEU A 4 2.67 -10.34 -8.29
C LEU A 4 2.14 -11.12 -9.49
N ASP A 5 2.39 -12.43 -9.54
CA ASP A 5 1.88 -13.34 -10.56
C ASP A 5 0.47 -13.89 -10.24
N GLY A 6 -0.14 -13.42 -9.15
CA GLY A 6 -1.46 -13.82 -8.66
C GLY A 6 -1.48 -15.14 -7.88
N SER A 7 -0.35 -15.84 -7.76
CA SER A 7 -0.25 -17.09 -7.00
C SER A 7 -0.33 -16.85 -5.49
N GLU A 8 -0.57 -17.94 -4.75
CA GLU A 8 -0.57 -17.98 -3.28
C GLU A 8 -1.42 -16.88 -2.63
N ARG A 9 -2.58 -16.59 -3.22
CA ARG A 9 -3.52 -15.64 -2.64
C ARG A 9 -3.94 -16.11 -1.25
N GLN A 10 -3.77 -15.24 -0.27
CA GLN A 10 -4.16 -15.43 1.12
C GLN A 10 -4.97 -14.25 1.63
N ILE A 11 -5.93 -14.54 2.51
CA ILE A 11 -6.68 -13.52 3.24
C ILE A 11 -5.78 -13.01 4.37
N LEU A 12 -5.54 -11.68 4.38
CA LEU A 12 -4.75 -11.04 5.43
C LEU A 12 -5.64 -10.53 6.57
N ILE A 13 -6.81 -9.99 6.23
CA ILE A 13 -7.82 -9.51 7.16
C ILE A 13 -9.21 -9.85 6.62
N GLU A 14 -10.12 -10.22 7.51
CA GLU A 14 -11.45 -10.72 7.17
C GLU A 14 -12.53 -10.04 8.04
N VAL A 15 -13.75 -9.98 7.54
CA VAL A 15 -14.94 -9.62 8.34
C VAL A 15 -15.11 -10.66 9.47
N PRO A 16 -15.44 -10.27 10.72
CA PRO A 16 -15.87 -8.95 11.17
C PRO A 16 -14.74 -8.08 11.73
N GLN A 17 -13.47 -8.37 11.45
CA GLN A 17 -12.37 -7.53 11.95
C GLN A 17 -12.33 -6.17 11.23
N THR A 18 -12.83 -6.11 10.00
CA THR A 18 -12.93 -4.88 9.18
C THR A 18 -14.37 -4.60 8.72
N GLY A 19 -14.58 -3.38 8.25
CA GLY A 19 -15.84 -2.89 7.70
C GLY A 19 -15.63 -2.60 6.23
N PHE A 20 -15.37 -1.34 5.92
CA PHE A 20 -15.08 -0.90 4.57
C PHE A 20 -13.71 -0.22 4.56
N ILE A 21 -12.79 -0.79 3.78
CA ILE A 21 -11.44 -0.24 3.64
C ILE A 21 -11.47 0.83 2.55
N ASP A 22 -11.29 2.08 2.96
CA ASP A 22 -11.28 3.23 2.04
C ASP A 22 -9.98 3.31 1.25
N ASP A 23 -8.84 3.00 1.90
CA ASP A 23 -7.50 3.07 1.32
C ASP A 23 -6.52 2.14 2.05
N MET A 24 -5.44 1.74 1.37
CA MET A 24 -4.35 0.93 1.93
C MET A 24 -2.99 1.25 1.28
N LYS A 25 -1.92 1.21 2.09
CA LYS A 25 -0.53 1.43 1.67
C LYS A 25 0.41 0.49 2.42
N VAL A 26 1.51 0.08 1.79
CA VAL A 26 2.60 -0.63 2.47
C VAL A 26 3.50 0.40 3.13
N PHE A 27 3.62 0.37 4.46
CA PHE A 27 4.51 1.28 5.18
C PHE A 27 5.93 0.75 5.13
N MET A 28 6.73 1.28 4.21
CA MET A 28 8.06 0.75 3.88
C MET A 28 9.00 0.67 5.09
N ALA A 29 8.92 1.62 6.02
CA ALA A 29 9.75 1.65 7.23
C ALA A 29 9.55 0.42 8.15
N THR A 30 8.33 -0.14 8.18
CA THR A 30 7.99 -1.28 9.05
C THR A 30 7.68 -2.57 8.30
N GLY A 31 7.42 -2.49 6.99
CA GLY A 31 6.94 -3.61 6.18
C GLY A 31 5.48 -4.01 6.45
N GLU A 32 4.75 -3.22 7.23
CA GLU A 32 3.33 -3.46 7.54
C GLU A 32 2.43 -2.98 6.39
N LEU A 33 1.26 -3.61 6.25
CA LEU A 33 0.17 -3.05 5.44
C LEU A 33 -0.67 -2.13 6.34
N CYS A 34 -0.68 -0.84 6.07
CA CYS A 34 -1.55 0.12 6.75
C CYS A 34 -2.82 0.35 5.94
N TYR A 35 -3.96 0.35 6.61
CA TYR A 35 -5.28 0.48 6.01
C TYR A 35 -6.17 1.40 6.82
N ALA A 36 -7.11 2.04 6.14
CA ALA A 36 -8.13 2.86 6.74
C ALA A 36 -9.49 2.19 6.71
N ASP A 37 -10.09 1.95 7.88
CA ASP A 37 -11.45 1.45 8.01
C ASP A 37 -12.39 2.62 8.34
N GLY A 38 -13.04 3.14 7.30
CA GLY A 38 -13.92 4.30 7.39
C GLY A 38 -15.08 4.12 8.36
N PRO A 39 -15.88 3.04 8.25
CA PRO A 39 -16.97 2.75 9.19
C PRO A 39 -16.50 2.59 10.64
N ARG A 40 -15.31 2.01 10.87
CA ARG A 40 -14.75 1.87 12.24
C ARG A 40 -14.00 3.10 12.73
N LYS A 41 -13.84 4.14 11.91
CA LYS A 41 -13.15 5.39 12.27
C LYS A 41 -11.70 5.17 12.71
N LYS A 42 -11.00 4.24 12.04
CA LYS A 42 -9.66 3.79 12.42
C LYS A 42 -8.69 3.76 11.25
N ILE A 43 -7.44 4.06 11.54
CA ILE A 43 -6.29 3.72 10.71
C ILE A 43 -5.45 2.72 11.49
N GLN A 44 -5.16 1.58 10.88
CA GLN A 44 -4.44 0.47 11.51
C GLN A 44 -3.37 -0.06 10.58
N CYS A 45 -2.34 -0.67 11.14
CA CYS A 45 -1.32 -1.39 10.39
C CYS A 45 -1.29 -2.84 10.83
N ILE A 46 -1.20 -3.75 9.86
CA ILE A 46 -1.08 -5.19 10.08
C ILE A 46 0.28 -5.67 9.59
N ASP A 47 1.00 -6.36 10.48
CA ASP A 47 2.20 -7.11 10.12
C ASP A 47 1.79 -8.27 9.19
N THR A 48 2.38 -8.29 7.99
CA THR A 48 2.01 -9.23 6.93
C THR A 48 2.38 -10.68 7.22
N ARG A 49 3.28 -10.93 8.18
CA ARG A 49 3.71 -12.26 8.61
C ARG A 49 3.04 -12.70 9.90
N SER A 50 3.13 -11.88 10.95
CA SER A 50 2.59 -12.21 12.28
C SER A 50 1.08 -11.97 12.39
N LYS A 51 0.49 -11.23 11.43
CA LYS A 51 -0.91 -10.80 11.41
C LYS A 51 -1.31 -9.96 12.63
N ARG A 52 -0.33 -9.44 13.37
CA ARG A 52 -0.58 -8.54 14.49
C ARG A 52 -1.02 -7.19 13.97
N ILE A 53 -2.09 -6.67 14.53
CA ILE A 53 -2.67 -5.37 14.18
C ILE A 53 -2.32 -4.36 15.27
N ARG A 54 -1.81 -3.20 14.87
CA ARG A 54 -1.68 -2.04 15.75
C ARG A 54 -2.52 -0.87 15.25
N SER A 55 -3.09 -0.11 16.18
CA SER A 55 -3.85 1.09 15.84
C SER A 55 -2.90 2.27 15.70
N ILE A 56 -3.01 3.01 14.60
CA ILE A 56 -2.33 4.30 14.42
C ILE A 56 -3.25 5.39 14.96
N ILE A 57 -4.49 5.45 14.49
CA ILE A 57 -5.51 6.38 14.96
C ILE A 57 -6.82 5.66 15.22
N ASN A 58 -7.50 6.08 16.28
CA ASN A 58 -8.90 5.79 16.56
C ASN A 58 -9.58 7.11 16.89
N SER A 59 -10.26 7.72 15.91
CA SER A 59 -10.82 9.07 16.05
C SER A 59 -12.12 9.20 15.27
N PRO A 60 -13.20 9.70 15.90
CA PRO A 60 -14.50 9.85 15.24
C PRO A 60 -14.46 10.80 14.04
N ASN A 61 -13.45 11.68 13.97
CA ASN A 61 -13.32 12.65 12.89
C ASN A 61 -12.89 12.00 11.57
N ILE A 62 -12.19 10.85 11.61
CA ILE A 62 -11.69 10.19 10.40
C ILE A 62 -12.85 9.76 9.51
N THR A 63 -12.95 10.35 8.33
CA THR A 63 -14.02 10.08 7.37
C THR A 63 -13.45 10.07 5.96
N PHE A 64 -13.62 8.94 5.26
CA PHE A 64 -13.04 8.66 3.94
C PHE A 64 -11.56 9.04 3.82
N PRO A 65 -10.69 8.59 4.76
CA PRO A 65 -9.32 9.03 4.77
C PRO A 65 -8.55 8.53 3.54
N LEU A 66 -7.59 9.31 3.11
CA LEU A 66 -6.56 8.92 2.14
C LEU A 66 -5.27 8.69 2.90
N LEU A 67 -4.53 7.66 2.52
CA LEU A 67 -3.25 7.29 3.10
C LEU A 67 -2.12 7.59 2.12
N SER A 68 -0.96 7.91 2.65
CA SER A 68 0.27 7.96 1.87
C SER A 68 1.48 7.62 2.70
N VAL A 69 2.56 7.18 2.07
CA VAL A 69 3.75 6.68 2.75
C VAL A 69 4.96 7.39 2.18
N GLY A 70 5.71 8.08 3.04
CA GLY A 70 7.06 8.54 2.73
C GLY A 70 8.11 7.57 3.28
N ASP A 71 9.37 8.01 3.33
CA ASP A 71 10.48 7.16 3.77
C ASP A 71 10.28 6.63 5.21
N GLU A 72 9.93 7.52 6.15
CA GLU A 72 9.83 7.18 7.59
C GLU A 72 8.47 7.52 8.20
N GLN A 73 7.53 8.02 7.39
CA GLN A 73 6.26 8.55 7.87
C GLN A 73 5.07 7.96 7.11
N LEU A 74 4.05 7.60 7.89
CA LEU A 74 2.70 7.36 7.38
C LEU A 74 1.93 8.67 7.45
N PHE A 75 1.46 9.14 6.30
CA PHE A 75 0.60 10.30 6.17
C PHE A 75 -0.86 9.87 6.03
N TRP A 76 -1.76 10.65 6.60
CA TRP A 76 -3.18 10.53 6.32
C TRP A 76 -3.84 11.89 6.23
N MET A 77 -4.93 11.93 5.49
CA MET A 77 -5.80 13.09 5.43
C MET A 77 -7.25 12.65 5.44
N GLN A 78 -8.11 13.46 6.04
CA GLN A 78 -9.56 13.31 5.93
C GLN A 78 -10.03 14.09 4.69
N ARG A 79 -10.89 13.51 3.86
CA ARG A 79 -11.49 14.29 2.75
C ARG A 79 -12.29 15.46 3.31
N GLY A 80 -12.00 16.65 2.80
CA GLY A 80 -12.61 17.91 3.25
C GLY A 80 -11.93 18.55 4.47
N SER A 81 -10.87 17.96 5.04
CA SER A 81 -9.98 18.71 5.93
C SER A 81 -9.07 19.65 5.13
N ASN A 82 -8.35 20.53 5.83
CA ASN A 82 -7.27 21.37 5.29
C ASN A 82 -5.92 20.99 5.89
N THR A 83 -5.82 19.75 6.39
CA THR A 83 -4.65 19.23 7.11
C THR A 83 -4.29 17.84 6.63
N ILE A 84 -3.00 17.63 6.36
CA ILE A 84 -2.37 16.33 6.26
C ILE A 84 -1.71 16.07 7.60
N GLU A 85 -2.10 14.99 8.25
CA GLU A 85 -1.50 14.51 9.49
C GLU A 85 -0.49 13.39 9.17
N SER A 86 0.46 13.14 10.08
CA SER A 86 1.37 12.01 9.94
C SER A 86 1.87 11.49 11.28
N SER A 87 2.43 10.29 11.26
CA SER A 87 3.18 9.70 12.37
C SER A 87 4.39 8.93 11.85
N ASP A 88 5.40 8.79 12.70
CA ASP A 88 6.53 7.91 12.41
C ASP A 88 6.17 6.42 12.61
N GLN A 89 7.15 5.55 12.41
CA GLN A 89 7.04 4.11 12.63
C GLN A 89 6.64 3.70 14.05
N TYR A 90 6.91 4.55 15.05
CA TYR A 90 6.59 4.33 16.46
C TYR A 90 5.23 4.93 16.86
N SER A 91 4.42 5.36 15.89
CA SER A 91 3.13 6.04 16.10
C SER A 91 3.24 7.41 16.77
N VAL A 92 4.41 8.06 16.75
CA VAL A 92 4.56 9.42 17.26
C VAL A 92 4.03 10.39 16.21
N ARG A 93 2.96 11.11 16.55
CA ARG A 93 2.36 12.13 15.70
C ARG A 93 3.33 13.27 15.42
N GLN A 94 3.36 13.72 14.17
CA GLN A 94 4.17 14.85 13.72
C GLN A 94 3.32 16.12 13.61
N LYS A 95 3.98 17.26 13.36
CA LYS A 95 3.28 18.52 13.12
C LYS A 95 2.45 18.40 11.82
N PRO A 96 1.17 18.81 11.84
CA PRO A 96 0.33 18.74 10.65
C PRO A 96 0.82 19.69 9.56
N ILE A 97 0.62 19.29 8.32
CA ILE A 97 0.85 20.13 7.13
C ILE A 97 -0.49 20.73 6.74
N TYR A 98 -0.56 22.05 6.64
CA TYR A 98 -1.74 22.76 6.21
C TYR A 98 -1.72 22.98 4.71
N TYR A 99 -2.86 22.78 4.07
CA TYR A 99 -3.04 23.05 2.64
C TYR A 99 -4.41 23.68 2.41
N ASN A 100 -4.58 24.32 1.26
CA ASN A 100 -5.84 24.97 0.88
C ASN A 100 -6.34 24.41 -0.45
N MET A 101 -7.07 23.29 -0.39
CA MET A 101 -7.65 22.64 -1.55
C MET A 101 -9.01 22.05 -1.18
N SER A 102 -10.04 22.39 -1.94
CA SER A 102 -11.44 22.05 -1.63
C SER A 102 -11.77 20.58 -1.87
N TRP A 103 -11.11 19.94 -2.85
CA TRP A 103 -11.38 18.55 -3.23
C TRP A 103 -10.08 17.82 -3.49
N VAL A 104 -9.78 16.82 -2.67
CA VAL A 104 -8.60 15.97 -2.81
C VAL A 104 -9.06 14.55 -3.07
N TYR A 105 -8.67 14.01 -4.22
CA TYR A 105 -9.04 12.65 -4.64
C TYR A 105 -8.00 11.61 -4.25
N ASN A 106 -6.72 12.00 -4.21
CA ASN A 106 -5.61 11.13 -3.91
C ASN A 106 -4.51 11.90 -3.17
N LEU A 107 -3.73 11.19 -2.35
CA LEU A 107 -2.58 11.68 -1.63
C LEU A 107 -1.39 10.76 -1.92
N GLU A 108 -0.34 11.30 -2.53
CA GLU A 108 0.89 10.55 -2.80
C GLU A 108 2.10 11.38 -2.35
N ALA A 109 2.82 10.88 -1.35
CA ALA A 109 4.11 11.40 -0.93
C ALA A 109 5.17 10.91 -1.93
N VAL A 110 5.94 11.85 -2.48
CA VAL A 110 7.02 11.54 -3.42
C VAL A 110 8.33 11.88 -2.73
N THR A 111 9.17 10.88 -2.55
CA THR A 111 10.49 11.03 -1.93
C THR A 111 11.52 11.41 -3.01
N ASN A 112 12.57 12.12 -2.63
CA ASN A 112 13.65 12.48 -3.56
C ASN A 112 14.61 11.31 -3.84
N VAL A 113 14.43 10.19 -3.14
CA VAL A 113 15.21 8.96 -3.31
C VAL A 113 14.30 7.90 -3.89
N CYS A 114 14.64 7.41 -5.08
CA CYS A 114 13.99 6.23 -5.65
C CYS A 114 14.87 5.00 -5.32
N PRO A 115 14.58 4.24 -4.25
CA PRO A 115 15.39 3.08 -3.91
C PRO A 115 15.31 2.05 -5.04
N MET A 116 16.47 1.69 -5.60
CA MET A 116 16.55 0.58 -6.55
C MET A 116 16.48 -0.73 -5.78
N PHE A 117 15.40 -1.49 -6.00
CA PHE A 117 15.31 -2.86 -5.52
C PHE A 117 15.83 -3.81 -6.58
N HIS A 118 16.72 -4.74 -6.19
CA HIS A 118 17.13 -5.82 -7.09
C HIS A 118 15.90 -6.62 -7.51
N SER A 119 15.77 -6.86 -8.81
CA SER A 119 14.66 -7.60 -9.39
C SER A 119 15.19 -8.45 -10.52
N GLU A 120 14.82 -9.73 -10.52
CA GLU A 120 15.13 -10.69 -11.60
C GLU A 120 14.50 -10.29 -12.94
N CYS A 121 13.58 -9.31 -12.92
CA CYS A 121 12.94 -8.73 -14.09
C CYS A 121 13.61 -7.44 -14.61
N ALA A 122 14.54 -6.85 -13.85
CA ALA A 122 15.08 -5.52 -14.13
C ALA A 122 15.87 -5.44 -15.45
N ILE A 123 16.53 -6.53 -15.85
CA ILE A 123 17.33 -6.60 -17.07
C ILE A 123 16.59 -7.49 -18.08
N ASN A 124 16.38 -6.96 -19.29
CA ASN A 124 15.82 -7.69 -20.44
C ASN A 124 14.51 -8.46 -20.11
N ASN A 125 13.57 -7.86 -19.38
CA ASN A 125 12.32 -8.51 -18.94
C ASN A 125 12.57 -9.87 -18.25
N GLY A 126 13.69 -10.01 -17.54
CA GLY A 126 14.11 -11.27 -16.94
C GLY A 126 14.29 -12.43 -17.93
N GLY A 127 14.54 -12.16 -19.21
CA GLY A 127 14.61 -13.20 -20.24
C GLY A 127 13.25 -13.81 -20.62
N CYS A 128 12.15 -13.23 -20.14
CA CYS A 128 10.81 -13.62 -20.57
C CYS A 128 10.62 -13.35 -22.07
N GLN A 129 9.95 -14.28 -22.75
CA GLN A 129 9.76 -14.23 -24.20
C GLN A 129 8.83 -13.08 -24.63
N LYS A 130 8.74 -12.84 -25.94
CA LYS A 130 7.78 -11.88 -26.51
C LYS A 130 6.35 -12.20 -26.04
N ASP A 131 5.54 -11.15 -25.89
CA ASP A 131 4.13 -11.23 -25.46
C ASP A 131 3.95 -11.81 -24.04
N THR A 132 5.00 -11.75 -23.22
CA THR A 132 4.96 -12.09 -21.79
C THR A 132 5.49 -10.97 -20.91
N ILE A 133 4.96 -10.89 -19.69
CA ILE A 133 5.44 -10.00 -18.63
C ILE A 133 6.19 -10.80 -17.57
N CYS A 134 7.35 -10.28 -17.14
CA CYS A 134 8.09 -10.80 -16.01
C CYS A 134 7.51 -10.29 -14.70
N LEU A 135 7.15 -11.20 -13.79
CA LEU A 135 6.59 -10.90 -12.49
C LEU A 135 7.46 -11.54 -11.41
N LEU A 136 7.91 -10.74 -10.43
CA LEU A 136 8.69 -11.28 -9.31
C LEU A 136 7.88 -12.33 -8.55
N SER A 137 8.54 -13.44 -8.24
CA SER A 137 7.97 -14.56 -7.51
C SER A 137 9.02 -15.08 -6.53
N PRO A 138 9.04 -14.59 -5.28
CA PRO A 138 10.10 -14.92 -4.31
C PRO A 138 10.20 -16.41 -3.94
N ARG A 139 9.16 -17.20 -4.25
CA ARG A 139 9.11 -18.64 -3.97
C ARG A 139 9.39 -19.50 -5.20
N ASP A 140 9.40 -18.90 -6.39
CA ASP A 140 9.89 -19.58 -7.58
C ASP A 140 11.41 -19.72 -7.47
N PRO A 141 12.01 -20.88 -7.78
CA PRO A 141 13.46 -21.05 -7.76
C PRO A 141 14.23 -20.04 -8.61
N SER A 142 13.62 -19.51 -9.68
CA SER A 142 14.20 -18.48 -10.54
C SER A 142 13.96 -17.04 -10.05
N GLY A 143 13.21 -16.86 -8.96
CA GLY A 143 12.84 -15.56 -8.39
C GLY A 143 11.80 -14.76 -9.20
N LYS A 144 11.31 -15.31 -10.31
CA LYS A 144 10.36 -14.67 -11.23
C LYS A 144 9.48 -15.71 -11.92
N THR A 145 8.44 -15.22 -12.59
CA THR A 145 7.63 -15.98 -13.52
C THR A 145 7.36 -15.16 -14.77
N CYS A 146 7.21 -15.81 -15.92
CA CYS A 146 6.78 -15.17 -17.16
C CYS A 146 5.30 -15.48 -17.41
N LYS A 147 4.45 -14.46 -17.47
CA LYS A 147 3.01 -14.62 -17.75
C LYS A 147 2.65 -14.07 -19.12
N GLN A 148 1.87 -14.83 -19.87
CA GLN A 148 1.32 -14.38 -21.15
C GLN A 148 0.44 -13.14 -20.97
N VAL A 149 0.65 -12.12 -21.78
CA VAL A 149 -0.24 -10.98 -21.84
C VAL A 149 -1.38 -11.36 -22.78
N SER A 150 -2.57 -11.62 -22.23
CA SER A 150 -3.75 -11.88 -23.04
C SER A 150 -4.12 -10.62 -23.82
N THR A 151 -3.73 -10.54 -25.10
CA THR A 151 -4.30 -9.56 -26.01
C THR A 151 -5.67 -10.09 -26.44
N TYR A 152 -6.75 -9.56 -25.86
CA TYR A 152 -8.04 -9.68 -26.51
C TYR A 152 -7.94 -8.89 -27.82
N ARG A 153 -7.76 -9.59 -28.94
CA ARG A 153 -8.03 -8.99 -30.24
C ARG A 153 -9.54 -8.89 -30.36
N TYR A 154 -10.03 -7.66 -30.39
CA TYR A 154 -11.36 -7.39 -30.91
C TYR A 154 -11.25 -7.55 -32.43
N ASP A 155 -11.49 -8.76 -32.92
CA ASP A 155 -11.81 -8.99 -34.32
C ASP A 155 -13.30 -8.66 -34.56
#